data_AF-A0A6N8I067-F1
#
_entry.id   AF-A0A6N8I067-F1
#
_cell.length_a   1.000
_cell.length_b   1.000
_cell.length_c   1.000
_cell.angle_alpha   90.00
_cell.angle_beta   90.00
_cell.angle_gamma   90.00
#
_symmetry.space_group_name_H-M   'P 1'
#
loop_
_entity.id
_entity.type
_entity.pdbx_description
1 polymer ?
#
loop_
_entity_poly.entity_id
_entity_poly.type
_entity_poly.pdbx_seq_one_letter_code
_entity_poly.pdbx_strand_id
1 'polypeptide(L)'
;MTESDIQNQIRVALSPHGIVFRTNSGDFWQGEQVYSKEFKQPVLIHLRRICGLPKGFSDLLFCGFDGQAGFIEVKKPGGHIRKEQTDFLNLMRSYGYMSGIARSPEDALLIVQHKFI
;
A
#
# COMPACT_ATOMS: atom_id res chain seq x y z
N MET A 1 12.30 -12.60 -5.48
CA MET A 1 10.97 -11.95 -5.54
C MET A 1 11.03 -10.67 -4.72
N THR A 2 10.67 -9.54 -5.33
CA THR A 2 10.67 -8.22 -4.69
C THR A 2 9.35 -7.96 -3.93
N GLU A 3 9.32 -6.95 -3.07
CA GLU A 3 8.08 -6.51 -2.40
C GLU A 3 7.02 -6.07 -3.43
N SER A 4 7.45 -5.42 -4.51
CA SER A 4 6.59 -5.06 -5.64
C SER A 4 6.01 -6.29 -6.37
N ASP A 5 6.78 -7.36 -6.52
CA ASP A 5 6.29 -8.62 -7.11
C ASP A 5 5.20 -9.25 -6.23
N ILE A 6 5.45 -9.34 -4.92
CA ILE A 6 4.48 -9.85 -3.94
C ILE A 6 3.20 -9.01 -3.97
N GLN A 7 3.34 -7.69 -3.96
CA GLN A 7 2.21 -6.77 -4.03
C GLN A 7 1.36 -7.03 -5.28
N ASN A 8 1.98 -7.22 -6.44
CA ASN A 8 1.25 -7.51 -7.68
C ASN A 8 0.57 -8.89 -7.63
N GLN A 9 1.23 -9.92 -7.08
CA GLN A 9 0.62 -11.24 -6.91
C GLN A 9 -0.59 -11.19 -5.97
N ILE A 10 -0.51 -10.45 -4.86
CA ILE A 10 -1.63 -10.21 -3.95
C ILE A 10 -2.79 -9.55 -4.70
N ARG A 11 -2.52 -8.50 -5.50
CA ARG A 11 -3.56 -7.83 -6.29
C ARG A 11 -4.27 -8.79 -7.24
N VAL A 12 -3.53 -9.69 -7.90
CA VAL A 12 -4.13 -10.73 -8.76
C VAL A 12 -4.98 -11.69 -7.93
N ALA A 13 -4.47 -12.20 -6.82
CA ALA A 13 -5.16 -13.18 -5.98
C ALA A 13 -6.45 -12.65 -5.34
N LEU A 14 -6.49 -11.36 -5.01
CA LEU A 14 -7.68 -10.72 -4.44
C LEU A 14 -8.69 -10.24 -5.50
N SER A 15 -8.29 -10.13 -6.77
CA SER A 15 -9.16 -9.64 -7.85
C SER A 15 -10.49 -10.41 -8.05
N PRO A 16 -10.60 -11.72 -7.75
CA PRO A 16 -11.88 -12.42 -7.80
C PRO A 16 -12.86 -12.01 -6.68
N HIS A 17 -12.37 -11.34 -5.63
CA HIS A 17 -13.14 -11.02 -4.43
C HIS A 17 -13.44 -9.52 -4.29
N GLY A 18 -12.79 -8.67 -5.08
CA GLY A 18 -12.94 -7.23 -5.00
C GLY A 18 -11.92 -6.46 -5.84
N ILE A 19 -11.90 -5.15 -5.65
CA ILE A 19 -10.97 -4.24 -6.32
C ILE A 19 -9.84 -3.90 -5.35
N VAL A 20 -8.58 -3.98 -5.81
CA VAL A 20 -7.41 -3.62 -5.00
C VAL A 20 -6.72 -2.38 -5.56
N PHE A 21 -6.66 -1.33 -4.76
CA PHE A 21 -5.90 -0.13 -5.04
C PHE A 21 -4.50 -0.24 -4.44
N ARG A 22 -3.48 0.03 -5.26
CA ARG A 22 -2.15 0.37 -4.73
C ARG A 22 -2.20 1.81 -4.25
N THR A 23 -1.77 2.04 -3.01
CA THR A 23 -1.77 3.36 -2.43
C THR A 23 -0.35 3.95 -2.38
N ASN A 24 -0.28 5.26 -2.34
CA ASN A 24 0.96 6.00 -2.19
C ASN A 24 0.85 6.85 -0.92
N SER A 25 1.65 6.50 0.10
CA SER A 25 1.71 7.22 1.37
C SER A 25 2.93 8.13 1.45
N GLY A 26 2.78 9.24 2.18
CA GLY A 26 3.83 10.25 2.36
C GLY A 26 3.75 11.42 1.38
N ASP A 27 4.80 12.24 1.39
CA ASP A 27 4.91 13.44 0.56
C ASP A 27 5.64 13.13 -0.75
N PHE A 28 5.11 13.70 -1.84
CA PHE A 28 5.68 13.63 -3.17
C PHE A 28 5.91 15.04 -3.71
N TRP A 29 6.77 15.14 -4.71
CA TRP A 29 7.00 16.39 -5.43
C TRP A 29 6.68 16.18 -6.90
N GLN A 30 5.90 17.10 -7.45
CA GLN A 30 5.66 17.22 -8.87
C GLN A 30 6.19 18.56 -9.36
N GLY A 31 6.51 18.64 -10.63
CA GLY A 31 7.04 19.85 -11.25
C GLY A 31 7.11 19.69 -12.76
N GLU A 32 7.59 20.72 -13.42
CA GLU A 32 7.93 20.64 -14.83
C GLU A 32 9.22 19.85 -15.01
N GLN A 33 9.23 18.89 -15.93
CA GLN A 33 10.42 18.10 -16.22
C GLN A 33 11.29 18.80 -17.27
N VAL A 34 12.54 19.09 -16.91
CA VAL A 34 13.55 19.66 -17.83
C VAL A 34 14.81 18.82 -17.82
N TYR A 35 15.60 18.83 -18.90
CA TYR A 35 16.89 18.14 -18.92
C TYR A 35 17.97 19.00 -18.25
N SER A 36 18.56 18.52 -17.16
CA SER A 36 19.67 19.22 -16.50
C SER A 36 21.01 18.84 -17.14
N LYS A 37 21.76 19.85 -17.58
CA LYS A 37 23.14 19.66 -18.05
C LYS A 37 24.11 19.30 -16.92
N GLU A 38 23.85 19.79 -15.70
CA GLU A 38 24.66 19.52 -14.51
C GLU A 38 24.55 18.05 -14.08
N PHE A 39 23.32 17.55 -13.95
CA PHE A 39 23.06 16.18 -13.51
C PHE A 39 22.99 15.17 -14.65
N LYS A 40 23.02 15.62 -15.91
CA LYS A 40 22.94 14.79 -17.13
C LYS A 40 21.70 13.87 -17.15
N GLN A 41 20.61 14.32 -16.56
CA GLN A 41 19.35 13.58 -16.47
C GLN A 41 18.15 14.54 -16.42
N PRO A 42 16.92 14.06 -16.67
CA PRO A 42 15.72 14.83 -16.37
C PRO A 42 15.62 15.18 -14.88
N VAL A 43 15.21 16.41 -14.60
CA VAL A 43 14.94 16.92 -13.24
C VAL A 43 13.60 17.63 -13.21
N LEU A 44 13.00 17.74 -12.01
CA LEU A 44 11.80 18.53 -11.79
C LEU A 44 12.18 19.95 -11.34
N ILE A 45 11.59 20.96 -11.99
CA ILE A 45 11.62 22.38 -11.57
C ILE A 45 10.21 22.84 -11.19
N HIS A 46 10.09 24.03 -10.59
CA HIS A 46 8.82 24.57 -10.11
C HIS A 46 8.08 23.59 -9.17
N LEU A 47 8.84 23.06 -8.19
CA LEU A 47 8.37 21.99 -7.32
C LEU A 47 7.10 22.38 -6.56
N ARG A 48 6.08 21.54 -6.71
CA ARG A 48 4.86 21.54 -5.92
C ARG A 48 4.79 20.27 -5.11
N ARG A 49 4.62 20.43 -3.79
CA ARG A 49 4.36 19.31 -2.89
C ARG A 49 2.96 18.75 -3.17
N ILE A 50 2.88 17.42 -3.28
CA ILE A 50 1.64 16.66 -3.33
C ILE A 50 1.60 15.79 -2.07
N CYS A 51 0.61 16.01 -1.23
CA CYS A 51 0.38 15.19 -0.06
C CYS A 51 -0.32 13.90 -0.51
N GLY A 52 0.34 12.75 -0.35
CA GLY A 52 -0.29 11.44 -0.48
C GLY A 52 -1.10 11.08 0.76
N LEU A 53 -1.38 9.79 0.92
CA LEU A 53 -2.01 9.30 2.14
C LEU A 53 -1.09 9.47 3.35
N PRO A 54 -1.63 9.49 4.59
CA PRO A 54 -0.83 9.62 5.80
C PRO A 54 0.32 8.63 5.84
N LYS A 55 1.47 9.05 6.36
CA LYS A 55 2.63 8.17 6.53
C LYS A 55 2.22 6.93 7.34
N GLY A 56 2.54 5.74 6.83
CA GLY A 56 2.16 4.48 7.46
C GLY A 56 0.85 3.87 6.94
N PHE A 57 0.11 4.58 6.08
CA PHE A 57 -1.03 4.00 5.38
C PHE A 57 -0.59 2.79 4.56
N SER A 58 -1.39 1.71 4.62
CA SER A 58 -1.11 0.42 3.99
C SER A 58 -0.91 0.48 2.49
N ASP A 59 0.06 -0.29 1.99
CA ASP A 59 0.39 -0.35 0.55
C ASP A 59 -0.81 -0.69 -0.34
N LEU A 60 -1.73 -1.54 0.14
CA LEU A 60 -2.92 -1.98 -0.57
C LEU A 60 -4.20 -1.67 0.22
N LEU A 61 -5.18 -1.10 -0.49
CA LEU A 61 -6.57 -0.96 -0.04
C LEU A 61 -7.44 -1.90 -0.88
N PHE A 62 -8.04 -2.89 -0.23
CA PHE A 62 -9.00 -3.82 -0.81
C PHE A 62 -10.42 -3.32 -0.58
N CYS A 63 -11.22 -3.26 -1.64
CA CYS A 63 -12.65 -3.00 -1.60
C CYS A 63 -13.38 -4.25 -2.10
N GLY A 64 -13.88 -5.06 -1.16
CA GLY A 64 -14.58 -6.31 -1.44
C GLY A 64 -15.93 -6.09 -2.11
N PHE A 65 -16.34 -7.04 -2.95
CA PHE A 65 -17.67 -7.00 -3.58
C PHE A 65 -18.82 -7.15 -2.56
N ASP A 66 -18.52 -7.61 -1.36
CA ASP A 66 -19.42 -7.69 -0.21
C ASP A 66 -19.50 -6.37 0.60
N GLY A 67 -18.83 -5.31 0.13
CA GLY A 67 -18.81 -4.00 0.78
C GLY A 67 -17.78 -3.88 1.91
N GLN A 68 -16.99 -4.92 2.18
CA GLN A 68 -15.95 -4.87 3.21
C GLN A 68 -14.68 -4.20 2.69
N ALA A 69 -13.99 -3.46 3.58
CA ALA A 69 -12.71 -2.83 3.27
C ALA A 69 -11.56 -3.52 4.00
N GLY A 70 -10.44 -3.71 3.29
CA GLY A 70 -9.22 -4.33 3.79
C GLY A 70 -7.99 -3.44 3.63
N PHE A 71 -7.17 -3.34 4.67
CA PHE A 71 -5.92 -2.58 4.69
C PHE A 71 -4.74 -3.54 4.82
N ILE A 72 -3.95 -3.66 3.77
CA ILE A 72 -2.91 -4.68 3.66
C ILE A 72 -1.56 -4.01 3.45
N GLU A 73 -0.68 -4.16 4.44
CA GLU A 73 0.72 -3.77 4.33
C GLU A 73 1.52 -4.92 3.72
N VAL A 74 2.27 -4.66 2.65
CA VAL A 74 3.02 -5.72 1.95
C VAL A 74 4.45 -5.72 2.47
N LYS A 75 4.96 -6.91 2.78
CA LYS A 75 6.37 -7.07 3.16
C LYS A 75 6.96 -8.30 2.50
N LYS A 76 8.23 -8.23 2.11
CA LYS A 76 8.98 -9.46 1.81
C LYS A 76 9.14 -10.33 3.07
N PRO A 77 9.39 -11.65 2.94
CA PRO A 77 9.84 -12.48 4.06
C PRO A 77 11.04 -11.85 4.79
N GLY A 78 10.96 -11.73 6.11
CA GLY A 78 11.97 -11.02 6.93
C GLY A 78 11.98 -9.49 6.80
N GLY A 79 11.06 -8.90 6.04
CA GLY A 79 10.93 -7.44 5.90
C GLY A 79 10.51 -6.77 7.21
N HIS A 80 11.22 -5.69 7.56
CA HIS A 80 10.95 -4.88 8.74
C HIS A 80 9.71 -4.00 8.56
N ILE A 81 8.85 -3.96 9.59
CA ILE A 81 7.68 -3.08 9.64
C ILE A 81 8.01 -1.82 10.45
N ARG A 82 7.67 -0.65 9.89
CA ARG A 82 7.87 0.63 10.55
C ARG A 82 6.80 0.87 11.61
N LYS A 83 7.12 1.67 12.64
CA LYS A 83 6.19 1.96 13.75
C LYS A 83 4.88 2.55 13.23
N GLU A 84 4.93 3.51 12.31
CA GLU A 84 3.75 4.18 11.78
C GLU A 84 2.82 3.24 11.02
N GLN A 85 3.36 2.20 10.38
CA GLN A 85 2.59 1.17 9.70
C GLN A 85 1.86 0.27 10.70
N THR A 86 2.56 -0.15 11.76
CA THR A 86 1.94 -0.90 12.86
C THR A 86 0.83 -0.10 13.53
N ASP A 87 1.07 1.18 13.82
CA ASP A 87 0.08 2.08 14.43
C ASP A 87 -1.16 2.21 13.54
N PHE A 88 -0.98 2.42 12.23
CA PHE A 88 -2.09 2.51 11.27
C PHE A 88 -2.91 1.22 11.18
N LEU A 89 -2.25 0.07 11.05
CA LEU A 89 -2.93 -1.22 10.95
C LEU A 89 -3.74 -1.53 12.21
N ASN A 90 -3.20 -1.24 13.38
CA ASN A 90 -3.89 -1.41 14.67
C ASN A 90 -5.11 -0.48 14.78
N LEU A 91 -4.99 0.77 14.31
CA LEU A 91 -6.10 1.71 14.27
C LEU A 91 -7.24 1.20 13.38
N MET A 92 -6.94 0.78 12.15
CA MET A 92 -7.96 0.25 11.23
C MET A 92 -8.64 -1.00 11.80
N ARG A 93 -7.86 -1.89 12.42
CA ARG A 93 -8.42 -3.06 13.12
C ARG A 93 -9.34 -2.65 14.26
N SER A 94 -9.00 -1.60 15.03
CA SER A 94 -9.85 -1.10 16.12
C SER A 94 -11.19 -0.53 15.64
N TYR A 95 -11.27 -0.11 14.37
CA TYR A 95 -12.51 0.32 13.73
C TYR A 95 -13.33 -0.83 13.14
N GLY A 96 -12.85 -2.08 13.25
CA GLY A 96 -13.51 -3.26 12.70
C GLY A 96 -13.15 -3.57 11.25
N TYR A 97 -12.18 -2.85 10.64
CA TYR A 97 -11.72 -3.18 9.29
C TYR A 97 -10.78 -4.38 9.29
N MET A 98 -10.80 -5.13 8.19
CA MET A 98 -9.81 -6.17 7.91
C MET A 98 -8.46 -5.50 7.72
N SER A 99 -7.46 -5.87 8.52
CA SER A 99 -6.19 -5.16 8.55
C SER A 99 -5.05 -6.07 8.97
N GLY A 100 -3.99 -6.12 8.17
CA GLY A 100 -2.85 -7.00 8.43
C GLY A 100 -1.65 -6.77 7.53
N ILE A 101 -0.61 -7.57 7.79
CA ILE A 101 0.62 -7.58 7.00
C ILE A 101 0.61 -8.85 6.15
N ALA A 102 0.80 -8.73 4.85
CA ALA A 102 0.87 -9.85 3.92
C ALA A 102 2.29 -10.02 3.37
N ARG A 103 2.78 -11.26 3.38
CA ARG A 103 4.06 -11.67 2.77
C ARG A 103 3.87 -12.59 1.57
N SER A 104 2.64 -12.99 1.32
CA SER A 104 2.23 -13.79 0.19
C SER A 104 0.76 -13.53 -0.17
N PRO A 105 0.28 -14.02 -1.33
CA PRO A 105 -1.14 -14.04 -1.68
C PRO A 105 -2.03 -14.72 -0.63
N GLU A 106 -1.55 -15.80 -0.01
CA GLU A 106 -2.30 -16.57 0.99
C GLU A 106 -2.53 -15.75 2.26
N ASP A 107 -1.51 -15.03 2.74
CA ASP A 107 -1.67 -14.10 3.87
C ASP A 107 -2.75 -13.05 3.57
N ALA A 108 -2.74 -12.49 2.36
CA ALA A 108 -3.69 -11.46 1.96
C ALA A 108 -5.12 -12.00 1.88
N LEU A 109 -5.32 -13.22 1.37
CA LEU A 109 -6.60 -13.90 1.36
C LEU A 109 -7.11 -14.15 2.79
N LEU A 110 -6.24 -14.61 3.69
CA LEU A 110 -6.60 -14.81 5.11
C LEU A 110 -7.04 -13.51 5.77
N ILE A 111 -6.35 -12.39 5.49
CA ILE A 111 -6.71 -11.07 6.03
C ILE A 111 -8.13 -10.67 5.61
N VAL A 112 -8.50 -10.86 4.34
CA VAL A 112 -9.81 -10.40 3.82
C VAL A 112 -10.94 -11.42 3.97
N GLN A 113 -10.64 -12.67 4.33
CA GLN A 113 -11.65 -13.71 4.54
C GLN A 113 -12.01 -13.91 6.03
N HIS A 114 -11.16 -13.48 6.96
CA HIS A 114 -11.47 -13.51 8.38
C HIS A 114 -12.56 -12.50 8.73
N LYS A 115 -13.82 -12.95 8.66
CA LYS A 115 -14.94 -12.29 9.32
C LYS A 115 -14.71 -12.41 10.83
N PHE A 116 -14.42 -11.30 11.50
CA PHE A 116 -14.62 -11.23 12.94
C PHE A 116 -16.13 -11.42 13.18
N ILE A 117 -16.48 -12.58 13.75
CA ILE A 117 -17.83 -12.89 14.25
C ILE A 117 -17.99 -12.21 15.60
#